data_AF-A0A4Q3U6M7-F1
#
_entry.id   AF-A0A4Q3U6M7-F1
#
_cell.length_a   1.000
_cell.length_b   1.000
_cell.length_c   1.000
_cell.angle_alpha   90.00
_cell.angle_beta   90.00
_cell.angle_gamma   90.00
#
_symmetry.space_group_name_H-M   'P 1'
#
loop_
_entity.id
_entity.type
_entity.pdbx_description
1 polymer ?
#
loop_
_entity_poly.entity_id
_entity_poly.type
_entity_poly.pdbx_seq_one_letter_code
_entity_poly.pdbx_strand_id
1 'polypeptide(L)'
;MDYLTKESINGRLREILELAAHGHTDKDIGQRLGISPQTVESHWKRLRQVYSTSSRAHIVAQALDAQYRAEIDLLLLETAERRRAEESLREANEQLAQTVKERNEILAQIRYRKSAGERARDEELDRLRRMEEAVEKSGVVVSRGIFGDTWSKLFMTRSFEQTGYRLEDMLDGTLSPPDFILLEDLGEMVATMEAGVPKGIDDYLFEYRFRYADGRVGKAREWVRLERNEEGQPTHYTGVMINVTDREAP
;
A
#
# COMPACT_ATOMS: atom_id res chain seq x y z
N MET A 1 46.37 -58.43 34.69
CA MET A 1 45.93 -58.86 33.36
C MET A 1 45.10 -57.73 32.80
N ASP A 2 45.64 -56.98 31.83
CA ASP A 2 44.88 -55.96 31.11
C ASP A 2 43.83 -56.64 30.23
N TYR A 3 42.56 -56.32 30.45
CA TYR A 3 41.48 -56.76 29.58
C TYR A 3 41.45 -55.87 28.34
N LEU A 4 41.74 -56.44 27.17
CA LEU A 4 41.62 -55.74 25.88
C LEU A 4 40.14 -55.50 25.56
N THR A 5 39.74 -54.22 25.48
CA THR A 5 38.36 -53.81 25.13
C THR A 5 38.21 -53.66 23.62
N LYS A 6 36.96 -53.56 23.11
CA LYS A 6 36.69 -53.30 21.68
C LYS A 6 37.33 -51.99 21.17
N GLU A 7 37.65 -51.05 22.05
CA GLU A 7 38.38 -49.80 21.74
C GLU A 7 39.88 -50.04 21.44
N SER A 8 40.44 -51.20 21.82
CA SER A 8 41.83 -51.58 21.56
C SER A 8 42.10 -52.10 20.13
N ILE A 9 41.06 -52.18 19.29
CA ILE A 9 41.16 -52.59 17.89
C ILE A 9 41.80 -51.45 17.08
N ASN A 10 43.11 -51.55 16.87
CA ASN A 10 43.87 -50.61 16.05
C ASN A 10 43.69 -50.86 14.54
N GLY A 11 44.29 -50.00 13.70
CA GLY A 11 44.21 -50.07 12.24
C GLY A 11 44.56 -51.45 11.66
N ARG A 12 45.60 -52.12 12.16
CA ARG A 12 45.99 -53.46 11.65
C ARG A 12 45.03 -54.58 12.03
N LEU A 13 44.46 -54.55 13.23
CA LEU A 13 43.44 -55.51 13.63
C LEU A 13 42.14 -55.28 12.85
N ARG A 14 41.79 -54.02 12.56
CA ARG A 14 40.65 -53.66 11.72
C ARG A 14 40.81 -54.10 10.27
N GLU A 15 41.98 -53.88 9.66
CA GLU A 15 42.27 -54.33 8.29
C GLU A 15 42.17 -55.86 8.13
N ILE A 16 42.60 -56.63 9.14
CA ILE A 16 42.48 -58.10 9.14
C ILE A 16 41.01 -58.52 9.26
N LEU A 17 40.22 -57.86 10.13
CA LEU A 17 38.78 -58.10 10.24
C LEU A 17 38.04 -57.77 8.95
N GLU A 18 38.35 -56.64 8.32
CA GLU A 18 37.75 -56.20 7.06
C GLU A 18 38.03 -57.20 5.94
N LEU A 19 39.28 -57.59 5.73
CA LEU A 19 39.61 -58.57 4.69
C LEU A 19 38.95 -59.94 4.98
N ALA A 20 38.88 -60.34 6.24
CA ALA A 20 38.20 -61.57 6.63
C ALA A 20 36.68 -61.51 6.40
N ALA A 21 36.05 -60.36 6.63
CA ALA A 21 34.64 -60.11 6.36
C ALA A 21 34.31 -60.15 4.86
N HIS A 22 35.25 -59.75 4.01
CA HIS A 22 35.17 -59.88 2.55
C HIS A 22 35.45 -61.30 2.04
N GLY A 23 35.61 -62.28 2.94
CA GLY A 23 35.77 -63.69 2.59
C GLY A 23 37.21 -64.14 2.31
N HIS A 24 38.21 -63.29 2.54
CA HIS A 24 39.62 -63.67 2.33
C HIS A 24 40.11 -64.67 3.38
N THR A 25 40.89 -65.67 2.95
CA THR A 25 41.53 -66.62 3.87
C THR A 25 42.72 -65.98 4.58
N ASP A 26 43.20 -66.54 5.69
CA ASP A 26 44.35 -66.00 6.43
C ASP A 26 45.63 -65.94 5.56
N LYS A 27 45.75 -66.85 4.58
CA LYS A 27 46.81 -66.84 3.58
C LYS A 27 46.69 -65.64 2.63
N ASP A 28 45.48 -65.38 2.13
CA ASP A 28 45.21 -64.25 1.24
C ASP A 28 45.39 -62.91 1.98
N ILE A 29 44.97 -62.85 3.26
CA ILE A 29 45.14 -61.69 4.13
C ILE A 29 46.64 -61.40 4.32
N GLY A 30 47.44 -62.41 4.63
CA GLY A 30 48.89 -62.27 4.77
C GLY A 30 49.53 -61.74 3.48
N GLN A 31 49.13 -62.27 2.33
CA GLN A 31 49.63 -61.84 1.02
C GLN A 31 49.26 -60.39 0.70
N ARG A 32 48.02 -59.97 1.00
CA ARG A 32 47.53 -58.60 0.73
C ARG A 32 48.13 -57.56 1.65
N LEU A 33 48.34 -57.91 2.92
CA LEU A 33 48.90 -57.00 3.91
C LEU A 33 50.44 -57.04 3.96
N GLY A 34 51.08 -57.89 3.16
CA GLY A 34 52.54 -58.04 3.12
C GLY A 34 53.14 -58.63 4.39
N ILE A 35 52.40 -59.48 5.11
CA ILE A 35 52.80 -60.10 6.38
C ILE A 35 52.70 -61.64 6.31
N SER A 36 53.40 -62.34 7.21
CA SER A 36 53.35 -63.81 7.20
C SER A 36 52.00 -64.32 7.71
N PRO A 37 51.55 -65.52 7.28
CA PRO A 37 50.35 -66.15 7.82
C PRO A 37 50.38 -66.33 9.35
N GLN A 38 51.57 -66.54 9.93
CA GLN A 38 51.76 -66.63 11.39
C GLN A 38 51.52 -65.28 12.08
N THR A 39 51.88 -64.18 11.42
CA THR A 39 51.58 -62.82 11.92
C THR A 39 50.06 -62.58 11.91
N VAL A 40 49.35 -63.00 10.86
CA VAL A 40 47.87 -62.95 10.81
C VAL A 40 47.25 -63.75 11.96
N GLU A 41 47.76 -64.95 12.27
CA GLU A 41 47.28 -65.75 13.39
C GLU A 41 47.51 -65.08 14.76
N SER A 42 48.64 -64.37 14.92
CA SER A 42 48.92 -63.57 16.11
C SER A 42 47.90 -62.44 16.30
N HIS A 43 47.52 -61.77 15.22
CA HIS A 43 46.44 -60.77 15.22
C HIS A 43 45.08 -61.39 15.55
N TRP A 44 44.77 -62.58 15.03
CA TRP A 44 43.55 -63.32 15.42
C TRP A 44 43.53 -63.71 16.88
N LYS A 45 44.67 -64.09 17.50
CA LYS A 45 44.74 -64.34 18.96
C LYS A 45 44.33 -63.11 19.77
N ARG A 46 44.76 -61.91 19.34
CA ARG A 46 44.35 -60.64 19.97
C ARG A 46 42.86 -60.35 19.74
N LEU A 47 42.35 -60.57 18.53
CA LEU A 47 40.92 -60.42 18.22
C LEU A 47 40.04 -61.38 19.04
N ARG A 48 40.47 -62.63 19.26
CA ARG A 48 39.76 -63.59 20.12
C ARG A 48 39.67 -63.11 21.57
N GLN A 49 40.71 -62.45 22.08
CA GLN A 49 40.70 -61.84 23.42
C GLN A 49 39.73 -60.65 23.49
N VAL A 50 39.69 -59.82 22.44
CA VAL A 50 38.81 -58.64 22.37
C VAL A 50 37.33 -59.00 22.23
N TYR A 51 37.02 -60.00 21.40
CA TYR A 51 35.64 -60.41 21.11
C TYR A 51 35.16 -61.58 21.99
N SER A 52 35.99 -62.06 22.91
CA SER A 52 35.68 -63.16 23.84
C SER A 52 35.12 -64.42 23.17
N THR A 53 35.66 -64.77 22.00
CA THR A 53 35.26 -65.96 21.23
C THR A 53 36.45 -66.57 20.51
N SER A 54 36.46 -67.88 20.30
CA SER A 54 37.51 -68.58 19.56
C SER A 54 37.23 -68.68 18.05
N SER A 55 35.99 -68.40 17.61
CA SER A 55 35.55 -68.61 16.23
C SER A 55 35.77 -67.37 15.36
N ARG A 56 36.61 -67.50 14.32
CA ARG A 56 36.81 -66.48 13.28
C ARG A 56 35.50 -65.98 12.69
N ALA A 57 34.59 -66.90 12.36
CA ALA A 57 33.29 -66.55 11.79
C ALA A 57 32.42 -65.76 12.78
N HIS A 58 32.46 -66.09 14.07
CA HIS A 58 31.70 -65.35 15.09
C HIS A 58 32.27 -63.94 15.32
N ILE A 59 33.60 -63.79 15.31
CA ILE A 59 34.25 -62.46 15.39
C ILE A 59 33.84 -61.59 14.21
N VAL A 60 33.93 -62.13 12.99
CA VAL A 60 33.51 -61.44 11.77
C VAL A 60 32.02 -61.06 11.82
N ALA A 61 31.15 -61.97 12.25
CA ALA A 61 29.72 -61.70 12.39
C ALA A 61 29.44 -60.58 13.42
N GLN A 62 30.09 -60.59 14.58
CA GLN A 62 29.94 -59.51 15.57
C GLN A 62 30.49 -58.16 15.08
N ALA A 63 31.58 -58.16 14.31
CA ALA A 63 32.14 -56.95 13.75
C ALA A 63 31.22 -56.34 12.68
N LEU A 64 30.68 -57.17 11.78
CA LEU A 64 29.72 -56.75 10.77
C LEU A 64 28.38 -56.29 11.38
N ASP A 65 27.85 -57.00 12.38
CA ASP A 65 26.61 -56.59 13.07
C ASP A 65 26.78 -55.22 13.75
N ALA A 66 27.93 -54.97 14.38
CA ALA A 66 28.24 -53.67 14.96
C ALA A 66 28.37 -52.56 13.90
N GLN A 67 29.00 -52.87 12.76
CA GLN A 67 29.15 -51.92 11.65
C GLN A 67 27.81 -51.56 11.01
N TYR A 68 26.98 -52.56 10.67
CA TYR A 68 25.67 -52.34 10.09
C TYR A 68 24.71 -51.64 11.06
N ARG A 69 24.77 -51.94 12.36
CA ARG A 69 23.98 -51.21 13.37
C ARG A 69 24.34 -49.73 13.40
N ALA A 70 25.62 -49.38 13.40
CA ALA A 70 26.05 -47.98 13.41
C ALA A 70 25.59 -47.23 12.15
N GLU A 71 25.65 -47.88 10.98
CA GLU A 71 25.18 -47.30 9.71
C GLU A 71 23.65 -47.13 9.68
N ILE A 72 22.91 -48.14 10.16
CA ILE A 72 21.44 -48.08 10.30
C ILE A 72 21.03 -46.96 11.27
N ASP A 73 21.69 -46.83 12.42
CA ASP A 73 21.39 -45.78 13.39
C ASP A 73 21.60 -44.38 12.80
N LEU A 74 22.65 -44.20 12.00
CA LEU A 74 22.92 -42.93 11.30
C LEU A 74 21.82 -42.62 10.26
N LEU A 75 21.44 -43.60 9.44
CA LEU A 75 20.37 -43.47 8.45
C LEU A 75 19.01 -43.18 9.10
N LEU A 76 18.72 -43.81 10.25
CA LEU A 76 17.50 -43.56 11.01
C LEU A 76 17.48 -42.13 11.57
N LEU A 77 18.62 -41.61 12.03
CA LEU A 77 18.73 -40.22 12.47
C LEU A 77 18.49 -39.25 11.31
N GLU A 78 19.16 -39.44 10.17
CA GLU A 78 19.01 -38.59 8.98
C GLU A 78 17.58 -38.61 8.45
N THR A 79 16.94 -39.79 8.39
CA THR A 79 15.54 -39.89 7.94
C THR A 79 14.56 -39.26 8.92
N ALA A 80 14.82 -39.31 10.22
CA ALA A 80 14.02 -38.62 11.22
C ALA A 80 14.15 -37.09 11.10
N GLU A 81 15.37 -36.57 10.91
CA GLU A 81 15.61 -35.14 10.71
C GLU A 81 14.96 -34.63 9.42
N ARG A 82 15.12 -35.38 8.32
CA ARG A 82 14.51 -35.05 7.04
C ARG A 82 12.99 -35.01 7.12
N ARG A 83 12.37 -35.99 7.79
CA ARG A 83 10.90 -36.00 7.99
C ARG A 83 10.42 -34.78 8.77
N ARG A 84 11.13 -34.39 9.84
CA ARG A 84 10.80 -33.17 10.59
C ARG A 84 10.89 -31.93 9.72
N ALA A 85 11.95 -31.82 8.90
CA ALA A 85 12.12 -30.69 7.99
C ALA A 85 11.02 -30.63 6.91
N GLU A 86 10.67 -31.78 6.33
CA GLU A 86 9.60 -31.89 5.34
C GLU A 86 8.23 -31.53 5.95
N GLU A 87 7.96 -31.93 7.20
CA GLU A 87 6.74 -31.60 7.91
C GLU A 87 6.67 -30.10 8.24
N SER A 88 7.73 -29.50 8.76
CA SER A 88 7.80 -28.05 8.98
C SER A 88 7.64 -27.25 7.68
N LEU A 89 8.23 -27.71 6.58
CA LEU A 89 8.09 -27.06 5.28
C LEU A 89 6.64 -27.16 4.77
N ARG A 90 6.00 -28.31 4.97
CA ARG A 90 4.60 -28.49 4.61
C ARG A 90 3.69 -27.55 5.40
N GLU A 91 3.86 -27.47 6.71
CA GLU A 91 3.10 -26.56 7.57
C GLU A 91 3.29 -25.09 7.15
N ALA A 92 4.54 -24.67 6.90
CA ALA A 92 4.84 -23.32 6.42
C ALA A 92 4.20 -23.03 5.07
N ASN A 93 4.18 -24.00 4.15
CA ASN A 93 3.54 -23.85 2.84
C ASN A 93 2.01 -23.75 2.95
N GLU A 94 1.39 -24.54 3.82
CA GLU A 94 -0.06 -24.46 4.09
C GLU A 94 -0.43 -23.09 4.69
N GLN A 95 0.36 -22.60 5.66
CA GLN A 95 0.19 -21.26 6.22
C GLN A 95 0.35 -20.16 5.16
N LEU A 96 1.40 -20.23 4.33
CA LEU A 96 1.65 -19.26 3.27
C LEU A 96 0.49 -19.24 2.26
N ALA A 97 -0.01 -20.41 1.85
CA ALA A 97 -1.14 -20.51 0.94
C ALA A 97 -2.39 -19.83 1.52
N GLN A 98 -2.65 -20.03 2.81
CA GLN A 98 -3.75 -19.39 3.51
C GLN A 98 -3.57 -17.86 3.58
N THR A 99 -2.39 -17.37 3.96
CA THR A 99 -2.11 -15.93 4.00
C THR A 99 -2.20 -15.28 2.62
N VAL A 100 -1.72 -15.94 1.56
CA VAL A 100 -1.84 -15.44 0.18
C VAL A 100 -3.30 -15.33 -0.23
N LYS A 101 -4.13 -16.31 0.13
CA LYS A 101 -5.57 -16.27 -0.13
C LYS A 101 -6.23 -15.08 0.58
N GLU A 102 -6.02 -14.92 1.88
CA GLU A 102 -6.56 -13.81 2.68
C GLU A 102 -6.11 -12.45 2.13
N ARG A 103 -4.81 -12.31 1.82
CA ARG A 103 -4.26 -11.09 1.20
C ARG A 103 -4.96 -10.77 -0.12
N ASN A 104 -5.20 -11.77 -0.96
CA ASN A 104 -5.83 -11.57 -2.27
C ASN A 104 -7.29 -11.12 -2.14
N GLU A 105 -8.03 -11.64 -1.16
CA GLU A 105 -9.41 -11.22 -0.85
C GLU A 105 -9.45 -9.76 -0.39
N ILE A 106 -8.56 -9.36 0.53
CA ILE A 106 -8.45 -7.97 1.00
C ILE A 106 -8.10 -7.04 -0.17
N LEU A 107 -7.14 -7.41 -1.01
CA LEU A 107 -6.76 -6.61 -2.17
C LEU A 107 -7.92 -6.45 -3.18
N ALA A 108 -8.75 -7.49 -3.35
CA ALA A 108 -9.93 -7.40 -4.20
C ALA A 108 -10.95 -6.38 -3.64
N GLN A 109 -11.19 -6.39 -2.32
CA GLN A 109 -12.07 -5.40 -1.68
C GLN A 109 -11.54 -3.97 -1.78
N ILE A 110 -10.24 -3.77 -1.56
CA ILE A 110 -9.60 -2.44 -1.70
C ILE A 110 -9.73 -1.93 -3.14
N ARG A 111 -9.42 -2.78 -4.14
CA ARG A 111 -9.58 -2.41 -5.56
C ARG A 111 -11.03 -2.04 -5.87
N TYR A 112 -11.99 -2.84 -5.43
CA TYR A 112 -13.41 -2.56 -5.65
C TYR A 112 -13.83 -1.21 -5.06
N ARG A 113 -13.47 -0.94 -3.79
CA ARG A 113 -13.78 0.34 -3.12
C ARG A 113 -13.12 1.53 -3.82
N LYS A 114 -11.87 1.38 -4.25
CA LYS A 114 -11.14 2.43 -4.97
C LYS A 114 -11.82 2.74 -6.31
N SER A 115 -12.11 1.73 -7.12
CA SER A 115 -12.77 1.92 -8.42
C SER A 115 -14.22 2.41 -8.30
N ALA A 116 -14.92 2.07 -7.21
CA ALA A 116 -16.23 2.66 -6.93
C ALA A 116 -16.12 4.15 -6.55
N GLY A 117 -15.13 4.51 -5.73
CA GLY A 117 -14.86 5.90 -5.36
C GLY A 117 -14.39 6.77 -6.54
N GLU A 118 -13.54 6.23 -7.42
CA GLU A 118 -13.11 6.90 -8.65
C GLU A 118 -14.31 7.19 -9.58
N ARG A 119 -15.17 6.20 -9.81
CA ARG A 119 -16.39 6.39 -10.62
C ARG A 119 -17.32 7.45 -10.02
N ALA A 120 -17.57 7.39 -8.71
CA ALA A 120 -18.42 8.39 -8.04
C ALA A 120 -17.82 9.81 -8.15
N ARG A 121 -16.49 9.93 -8.06
CA ARG A 121 -15.80 11.21 -8.23
C ARG A 121 -15.89 11.71 -9.67
N ASP A 122 -15.72 10.85 -10.66
CA ASP A 122 -15.83 11.21 -12.08
C ASP A 122 -17.26 11.65 -12.43
N GLU A 123 -18.27 10.93 -11.93
CA GLU A 123 -19.69 11.29 -12.09
C GLU A 123 -20.01 12.66 -11.46
N GLU A 124 -19.49 12.95 -10.27
CA GLU A 124 -19.68 14.24 -9.61
C GLU A 124 -18.93 15.37 -10.34
N LEU A 125 -17.72 15.12 -10.83
CA LEU A 125 -16.98 16.09 -11.64
C LEU A 125 -17.72 16.41 -12.95
N ASP A 126 -18.27 15.40 -13.63
CA ASP A 126 -19.07 15.59 -14.82
C ASP A 126 -20.38 16.34 -14.52
N ARG A 127 -21.00 16.08 -13.37
CA ARG A 127 -22.16 16.84 -12.91
C ARG A 127 -21.80 18.31 -12.66
N LEU A 128 -20.70 18.59 -11.96
CA LEU A 128 -20.25 19.95 -11.69
C LEU A 128 -19.90 20.71 -12.98
N ARG A 129 -19.21 20.07 -13.92
CA ARG A 129 -18.93 20.65 -15.25
C ARG A 129 -20.21 20.99 -16.02
N ARG A 130 -21.19 20.09 -16.03
CA ARG A 130 -22.49 20.36 -16.68
C ARG A 130 -23.23 21.52 -16.01
N MET A 131 -23.14 21.64 -14.68
CA MET A 131 -23.72 22.78 -13.95
C MET A 131 -23.00 24.08 -14.30
N GLU A 132 -21.67 24.09 -14.30
CA GLU A 132 -20.84 25.24 -14.69
C GLU A 132 -21.20 25.69 -16.12
N GLU A 133 -21.20 24.77 -17.09
CA GLU A 133 -21.58 25.07 -18.47
C GLU A 133 -23.01 25.62 -18.61
N ALA A 134 -23.96 25.09 -17.84
CA ALA A 134 -25.34 25.56 -17.85
C ALA A 134 -25.45 26.98 -17.29
N VAL A 135 -24.71 27.28 -16.21
CA VAL A 135 -24.65 28.63 -15.63
C VAL A 135 -24.02 29.61 -16.63
N GLU A 136 -22.90 29.25 -17.26
CA GLU A 136 -22.20 30.08 -18.24
C GLU A 136 -23.07 30.41 -19.47
N LYS A 137 -23.92 29.48 -19.91
CA LYS A 137 -24.85 29.70 -21.04
C LYS A 137 -26.12 30.48 -20.66
N SER A 138 -26.45 30.56 -19.37
CA SER A 138 -27.71 31.15 -18.91
C SER A 138 -27.69 32.67 -18.78
N GLY A 139 -26.51 33.30 -18.85
CA GLY A 139 -26.34 34.73 -18.58
C GLY A 139 -26.46 35.10 -17.09
N VAL A 140 -26.53 34.10 -16.20
CA VAL A 140 -26.41 34.30 -14.75
C VAL A 140 -24.95 34.52 -14.40
N VAL A 141 -24.68 35.59 -13.67
CA VAL A 141 -23.35 35.90 -13.13
C VAL A 141 -23.31 35.47 -11.68
N VAL A 142 -22.43 34.53 -11.34
CA VAL A 142 -22.15 34.16 -9.94
C VAL A 142 -20.80 34.74 -9.59
N SER A 143 -20.70 35.41 -8.45
CA SER A 143 -19.46 35.99 -7.97
C SER A 143 -19.21 35.71 -6.50
N ARG A 144 -17.94 35.72 -6.10
CA ARG A 144 -17.51 35.65 -4.71
C ARG A 144 -16.44 36.71 -4.48
N GLY A 145 -16.52 37.43 -3.38
CA GLY A 145 -15.55 38.47 -3.04
C GLY A 145 -15.27 38.54 -1.55
N ILE A 146 -14.26 39.33 -1.21
CA ILE A 146 -13.93 39.68 0.18
C ILE A 146 -14.84 40.83 0.61
N PHE A 147 -15.43 40.73 1.81
CA PHE A 147 -16.27 41.78 2.37
C PHE A 147 -15.41 42.80 3.13
N GLY A 148 -15.65 44.10 2.91
CA GLY A 148 -14.98 45.20 3.63
C GLY A 148 -13.69 45.74 3.01
N ASP A 149 -13.18 45.13 1.94
CA ASP A 149 -12.10 45.66 1.09
C ASP A 149 -12.70 46.44 -0.11
N THR A 150 -11.88 46.89 -1.09
CA THR A 150 -12.28 47.56 -2.35
C THR A 150 -13.16 46.71 -3.29
N TRP A 151 -14.03 45.86 -2.74
CA TRP A 151 -14.94 44.96 -3.45
C TRP A 151 -14.23 43.89 -4.29
N SER A 152 -13.00 43.57 -3.90
CA SER A 152 -12.13 42.55 -4.50
C SER A 152 -12.88 41.24 -4.78
N LYS A 153 -12.91 40.84 -6.05
CA LYS A 153 -13.57 39.61 -6.51
C LYS A 153 -12.55 38.46 -6.50
N LEU A 154 -12.87 37.38 -5.79
CA LEU A 154 -12.08 36.14 -5.77
C LEU A 154 -12.47 35.20 -6.92
N PHE A 155 -13.74 35.26 -7.33
CA PHE A 155 -14.29 34.42 -8.37
C PHE A 155 -15.47 35.14 -9.01
N MET A 156 -15.63 35.00 -10.33
CA MET A 156 -16.82 35.41 -11.05
C MET A 156 -16.96 34.55 -12.31
N THR A 157 -18.20 34.17 -12.67
CA THR A 157 -18.47 33.38 -13.89
C THR A 157 -18.23 34.21 -15.16
N ARG A 158 -17.86 33.54 -16.26
CA ARG A 158 -17.57 34.18 -17.55
C ARG A 158 -18.81 34.81 -18.19
N SER A 159 -20.01 34.42 -17.79
CA SER A 159 -21.27 35.11 -18.13
C SER A 159 -21.19 36.64 -17.98
N PHE A 160 -20.35 37.15 -17.08
CA PHE A 160 -20.12 38.59 -16.92
C PHE A 160 -19.65 39.27 -18.22
N GLU A 161 -18.88 38.57 -19.06
CA GLU A 161 -18.36 39.12 -20.32
C GLU A 161 -19.45 39.46 -21.33
N GLN A 162 -20.67 38.94 -21.15
CA GLN A 162 -21.85 39.32 -21.95
C GLN A 162 -22.23 40.80 -21.77
N THR A 163 -21.74 41.46 -20.71
CA THR A 163 -21.87 42.92 -20.50
C THR A 163 -20.91 43.74 -21.37
N GLY A 164 -19.98 43.08 -22.06
CA GLY A 164 -18.96 43.69 -22.91
C GLY A 164 -17.65 44.02 -22.19
N TYR A 165 -17.59 43.89 -20.87
CA TYR A 165 -16.34 43.98 -20.10
C TYR A 165 -15.57 42.67 -20.11
N ARG A 166 -14.27 42.73 -19.90
CA ARG A 166 -13.46 41.52 -19.68
C ARG A 166 -13.61 41.08 -18.22
N LEU A 167 -13.70 39.77 -18.01
CA LEU A 167 -13.74 39.21 -16.66
C LEU A 167 -12.46 39.53 -15.88
N GLU A 168 -11.30 39.47 -16.53
CA GLU A 168 -10.01 39.68 -15.87
C GLU A 168 -9.90 41.08 -15.26
N ASP A 169 -10.41 42.10 -15.96
CA ASP A 169 -10.38 43.49 -15.48
C ASP A 169 -11.16 43.63 -14.15
N MET A 170 -12.23 42.86 -13.95
CA MET A 170 -12.99 42.85 -12.69
C MET A 170 -12.28 42.06 -11.57
N LEU A 171 -11.54 41.00 -11.93
CA LEU A 171 -10.83 40.17 -10.96
C LEU A 171 -9.53 40.82 -10.47
N ASP A 172 -8.83 41.55 -11.33
CA ASP A 172 -7.58 42.24 -10.97
C ASP A 172 -7.80 43.66 -10.41
N GLY A 173 -9.05 44.15 -10.46
CA GLY A 173 -9.46 45.44 -9.92
C GLY A 173 -9.26 46.62 -10.88
N THR A 174 -8.89 46.39 -12.13
CA THR A 174 -8.86 47.42 -13.19
C THR A 174 -10.25 48.00 -13.44
N LEU A 175 -11.28 47.16 -13.35
CA LEU A 175 -12.70 47.51 -13.37
C LEU A 175 -13.27 47.34 -11.97
N SER A 176 -13.92 48.38 -11.45
CA SER A 176 -14.51 48.37 -10.11
C SER A 176 -16.03 48.55 -10.14
N PRO A 177 -16.76 48.23 -9.05
CA PRO A 177 -18.21 48.42 -9.01
C PRO A 177 -18.68 49.84 -9.35
N PRO A 178 -18.03 50.94 -8.92
CA PRO A 178 -18.38 52.29 -9.38
C PRO A 178 -18.29 52.53 -10.89
N ASP A 179 -17.47 51.77 -11.63
CA ASP A 179 -17.34 51.89 -13.08
C ASP A 179 -18.49 51.16 -13.80
N PHE A 180 -18.97 50.08 -13.19
CA PHE A 180 -20.03 49.21 -13.71
C PHE A 180 -21.44 49.61 -13.25
N ILE A 181 -21.63 49.92 -11.97
CA ILE A 181 -22.92 50.26 -11.34
C ILE A 181 -23.10 51.78 -11.35
N LEU A 182 -24.33 52.25 -11.53
CA LEU A 182 -24.63 53.68 -11.38
C LEU A 182 -24.39 54.13 -9.93
N LEU A 183 -23.73 55.29 -9.75
CA LEU A 183 -23.29 55.76 -8.43
C LEU A 183 -24.45 55.92 -7.43
N GLU A 184 -25.63 56.33 -7.90
CA GLU A 184 -26.84 56.43 -7.08
C GLU A 184 -27.23 55.07 -6.50
N ASP A 185 -27.35 54.06 -7.37
CA ASP A 185 -27.77 52.72 -7.00
C ASP A 185 -26.70 52.03 -6.13
N LEU A 186 -25.41 52.25 -6.44
CA LEU A 186 -24.30 51.76 -5.61
C LEU A 186 -24.34 52.39 -4.20
N GLY A 187 -24.63 53.69 -4.10
CA GLY A 187 -24.78 54.37 -2.82
C GLY A 187 -25.92 53.79 -1.97
N GLU A 188 -27.06 53.46 -2.59
CA GLU A 188 -28.19 52.81 -1.91
C GLU A 188 -27.85 51.40 -1.43
N MET A 189 -27.14 50.61 -2.25
CA MET A 189 -26.66 49.28 -1.87
C MET A 189 -25.74 49.36 -0.64
N VAL A 190 -24.74 50.25 -0.67
CA VAL A 190 -23.81 50.46 0.44
C VAL A 190 -24.56 50.87 1.71
N ALA A 191 -25.44 51.88 1.64
CA ALA A 191 -26.22 52.33 2.79
C ALA A 191 -27.10 51.22 3.38
N THR A 192 -27.71 50.40 2.53
CA THR A 192 -28.52 49.24 2.95
C THR A 192 -27.68 48.22 3.70
N MET A 193 -26.50 47.88 3.19
CA MET A 193 -25.59 46.93 3.84
C MET A 193 -25.03 47.50 5.15
N GLU A 194 -24.62 48.77 5.17
CA GLU A 194 -24.13 49.45 6.39
C GLU A 194 -25.17 49.45 7.51
N ALA A 195 -26.45 49.63 7.18
CA ALA A 195 -27.54 49.58 8.16
C ALA A 195 -27.95 48.16 8.57
N GLY A 196 -27.78 47.17 7.69
CA GLY A 196 -28.22 45.79 7.88
C GLY A 196 -27.18 44.90 8.57
N VAL A 197 -25.90 45.03 8.21
CA VAL A 197 -24.81 44.17 8.71
C VAL A 197 -24.68 44.18 10.24
N PRO A 198 -24.76 45.35 10.94
CA PRO A 198 -24.72 45.39 12.40
C PRO A 198 -25.93 44.72 13.07
N LYS A 199 -27.04 44.55 12.34
CA LYS A 199 -28.25 43.88 12.80
C LYS A 199 -28.23 42.37 12.53
N GLY A 200 -27.14 41.85 11.97
CA GLY A 200 -27.01 40.44 11.60
C GLY A 200 -27.77 40.05 10.33
N ILE A 201 -28.10 41.02 9.46
CA ILE A 201 -28.70 40.71 8.15
C ILE A 201 -27.58 40.28 7.20
N ASP A 202 -27.69 39.07 6.69
CA ASP A 202 -26.69 38.46 5.82
C ASP A 202 -27.20 38.20 4.39
N ASP A 203 -28.51 38.25 4.14
CA ASP A 203 -29.11 38.07 2.82
C ASP A 203 -29.70 39.40 2.30
N TYR A 204 -29.31 39.79 1.09
CA TYR A 204 -29.76 41.02 0.43
C TYR A 204 -30.25 40.72 -0.98
N LEU A 205 -31.25 41.48 -1.42
CA LEU A 205 -31.71 41.52 -2.80
C LEU A 205 -31.60 42.96 -3.28
N PHE A 206 -30.83 43.16 -4.35
CA PHE A 206 -30.65 44.46 -4.97
C PHE A 206 -31.21 44.45 -6.39
N GLU A 207 -31.85 45.56 -6.75
CA GLU A 207 -32.17 45.89 -8.12
C GLU A 207 -31.47 47.20 -8.46
N TYR A 208 -30.61 47.17 -9.48
CA TYR A 208 -29.77 48.31 -9.81
C TYR A 208 -29.57 48.43 -11.31
N ARG A 209 -29.18 49.63 -11.73
CA ARG A 209 -28.77 49.90 -13.11
C ARG A 209 -27.26 49.73 -13.22
N PHE A 210 -26.84 49.09 -14.30
CA PHE A 210 -25.43 48.92 -14.63
C PHE A 210 -25.15 49.44 -16.05
N ARG A 211 -23.89 49.76 -16.33
CA ARG A 211 -23.40 50.15 -17.65
C ARG A 211 -22.87 48.93 -18.38
N TYR A 212 -23.18 48.82 -19.66
CA TYR A 212 -22.46 47.97 -20.59
C TYR A 212 -21.16 48.68 -21.02
N ALA A 213 -20.19 47.92 -21.53
CA ALA A 213 -18.94 48.50 -22.04
C ALA A 213 -19.14 49.45 -23.23
N ASP A 214 -20.26 49.33 -23.95
CA ASP A 214 -20.66 50.24 -25.04
C ASP A 214 -21.39 51.51 -24.56
N GLY A 215 -21.55 51.68 -23.25
CA GLY A 215 -22.20 52.83 -22.62
C GLY A 215 -23.72 52.72 -22.50
N ARG A 216 -24.36 51.67 -23.01
CA ARG A 216 -25.79 51.42 -22.75
C ARG A 216 -26.02 51.15 -21.26
N VAL A 217 -27.22 51.43 -20.78
CA VAL A 217 -27.63 51.14 -19.41
C VAL A 217 -28.56 49.94 -19.39
N GLY A 218 -28.22 48.93 -18.60
CA GLY A 218 -29.05 47.77 -18.31
C GLY A 218 -29.59 47.80 -16.88
N LYS A 219 -30.48 46.85 -16.57
CA LYS A 219 -30.97 46.58 -15.22
C LYS A 219 -30.55 45.19 -14.78
N ALA A 220 -30.12 45.08 -13.53
CA ALA A 220 -29.75 43.83 -12.90
C ALA A 220 -30.57 43.61 -11.64
N ARG A 221 -30.83 42.33 -11.35
CA ARG A 221 -31.27 41.88 -10.03
C ARG A 221 -30.18 40.98 -9.47
N GLU A 222 -29.75 41.25 -8.24
CA GLU A 222 -28.66 40.51 -7.59
C GLU A 222 -29.05 40.06 -6.19
N TRP A 223 -28.87 38.77 -5.92
CA TRP A 223 -28.90 38.21 -4.57
C TRP A 223 -27.49 38.20 -4.00
N VAL A 224 -27.31 38.78 -2.81
CA VAL A 224 -26.02 38.81 -2.12
C VAL A 224 -26.17 38.14 -0.76
N ARG A 225 -25.33 37.14 -0.48
CA ARG A 225 -25.22 36.50 0.82
C ARG A 225 -23.86 36.79 1.44
N LEU A 226 -23.84 37.28 2.67
CA LEU A 226 -22.64 37.45 3.48
C LEU A 226 -22.28 36.16 4.21
N GLU A 227 -20.98 35.92 4.36
CA GLU A 227 -20.42 34.79 5.09
C GLU A 227 -19.58 35.30 6.25
N ARG A 228 -19.89 34.81 7.45
CA ARG A 228 -19.22 35.21 8.69
C ARG A 228 -18.21 34.16 9.14
N ASN A 229 -17.12 34.61 9.75
CA ASN A 229 -16.18 33.73 10.45
C ASN A 229 -16.74 33.29 11.81
N GLU A 230 -15.95 32.51 12.56
CA GLU A 230 -16.32 31.99 13.89
C GLU A 230 -16.55 33.13 14.91
N GLU A 231 -15.90 34.28 14.74
CA GLU A 231 -16.11 35.49 15.55
C GLU A 231 -17.36 36.28 15.18
N GLY A 232 -18.14 35.83 14.18
CA GLY A 232 -19.36 36.49 13.73
C GLY A 232 -19.12 37.72 12.85
N GLN A 233 -17.90 37.95 12.37
CA GLN A 233 -17.56 39.06 11.48
C GLN A 233 -17.77 38.66 10.01
N PRO A 234 -18.39 39.51 9.19
CA PRO A 234 -18.52 39.23 7.75
C PRO A 234 -17.15 39.31 7.08
N THR A 235 -16.78 38.26 6.36
CA THR A 235 -15.46 38.14 5.70
C THR A 235 -15.56 38.02 4.20
N HIS A 236 -16.63 37.39 3.70
CA HIS A 236 -16.85 37.15 2.28
C HIS A 236 -18.30 37.42 1.92
N TYR A 237 -18.56 37.53 0.63
CA TYR A 237 -19.91 37.50 0.09
C TYR A 237 -19.96 36.64 -1.17
N THR A 238 -21.14 36.07 -1.42
CA THR A 238 -21.50 35.40 -2.67
C THR A 238 -22.64 36.18 -3.32
N GLY A 239 -22.44 36.63 -4.56
CA GLY A 239 -23.43 37.36 -5.36
C GLY A 239 -23.94 36.52 -6.52
N VAL A 240 -25.24 36.57 -6.80
CA VAL A 240 -25.86 35.98 -7.99
C VAL A 240 -26.63 37.09 -8.72
N MET A 241 -26.06 37.59 -9.80
CA MET A 241 -26.61 38.67 -10.62
C MET A 241 -27.26 38.10 -11.89
N ILE A 242 -28.49 38.54 -12.17
CA ILE A 242 -29.18 38.30 -13.42
C ILE A 242 -29.47 39.61 -14.12
N ASN A 243 -29.25 39.63 -15.43
CA ASN A 243 -29.70 40.74 -16.26
C ASN A 243 -31.22 40.64 -16.49
N VAL A 244 -31.94 41.71 -16.18
CA VAL A 244 -33.41 41.78 -16.31
C VAL A 244 -33.87 42.83 -17.32
N THR A 245 -32.93 43.42 -18.08
CA THR A 245 -33.20 44.51 -19.05
C THR A 245 -34.31 44.16 -20.04
N ASP A 246 -34.31 42.95 -20.61
CA ASP A 246 -35.31 42.51 -21.60
C ASP A 246 -36.52 41.78 -20.99
N ARG A 247 -36.48 41.43 -19.70
CA ARG A 247 -37.53 40.65 -19.03
C ARG A 247 -38.64 41.51 -18.44
N GLU A 248 -38.48 42.83 -18.47
CA GLU A 248 -39.49 43.82 -18.04
C GLU A 248 -40.11 44.60 -19.20
N ALA A 249 -39.87 44.21 -20.46
CA ALA A 249 -40.64 44.73 -21.58
C ALA A 249 -42.08 44.17 -21.50
N PRO A 250 -43.12 45.01 -21.53
CA PRO A 250 -44.52 44.60 -21.38
C PRO A 250 -45.03 43.71 -22.51
#